data_AF-A0A6A1QF90-F1
#
_entry.id   AF-A0A6A1QF90-F1
#
_cell.length_a   1.000
_cell.length_b   1.000
_cell.length_c   1.000
_cell.angle_alpha   90.00
_cell.angle_beta   90.00
_cell.angle_gamma   90.00
#
_symmetry.space_group_name_H-M   'P 1'
#
loop_
_entity.id
_entity.type
_entity.pdbx_description
1 polymer ?
#
loop_
_entity_poly.entity_id
_entity_poly.type
_entity_poly.pdbx_seq_one_letter_code
_entity_poly.pdbx_strand_id
1 'polypeptide(L)'
;AELIGSLTHKLETLQEAKGSLLMDIKLNNALGEEVEAWISELCKPNEIDKYKMFIGDLDKVVNLLLSLSGRLARVENVLSGLGEDASNEERSSLNEKRKVLAAQHEDARELKENVDRRQRVVLDILAHYLSEEQLQDYQHFVKMKSTLLIEQRELDDKIKLGQEQVKCLLESLPSDFVPKAGALALPPGLAGDLTAVGGWTVGGPNEKTTPSLNTM
;
A
#
# COMPACT_ATOMS: atom_id res chain seq x y z
N ALA A 1 17.22 -17.71 13.17
CA ALA A 1 15.88 -18.35 13.16
C ALA A 1 14.84 -17.48 13.85
N GLU A 2 15.08 -17.00 15.08
CA GLU A 2 14.11 -16.15 15.82
C GLU A 2 13.74 -14.83 15.10
N LEU A 3 14.73 -14.13 14.52
CA LEU A 3 14.46 -12.88 13.78
C LEU A 3 13.60 -13.10 12.53
N ILE A 4 13.89 -14.16 11.75
CA ILE A 4 13.11 -14.50 10.55
C ILE A 4 11.68 -14.89 10.96
N GLY A 5 11.51 -15.72 12.00
CA GLY A 5 10.18 -16.06 12.52
C GLY A 5 9.39 -14.84 12.99
N SER A 6 10.03 -13.90 13.70
CA SER A 6 9.40 -12.66 14.13
C SER A 6 8.99 -11.75 12.97
N LEU A 7 9.84 -11.61 11.95
CA LEU A 7 9.53 -10.82 10.75
C LEU A 7 8.40 -11.44 9.93
N THR A 8 8.41 -12.77 9.77
CA THR A 8 7.34 -13.47 9.07
C THR A 8 6.00 -13.32 9.77
N HIS A 9 5.97 -13.47 11.10
CA HIS A 9 4.75 -13.26 11.86
C HIS A 9 4.24 -11.81 11.75
N LYS A 10 5.16 -10.82 11.78
CA LYS A 10 4.79 -9.42 11.54
C LYS A 10 4.21 -9.21 10.14
N LEU A 11 4.76 -9.86 9.12
CA LEU A 11 4.22 -9.81 7.76
C LEU A 11 2.81 -10.42 7.67
N GLU A 12 2.54 -11.51 8.38
CA GLU A 12 1.19 -12.09 8.47
C GLU A 12 0.19 -11.08 9.06
N THR A 13 0.53 -10.43 10.19
CA THR A 13 -0.31 -9.38 10.78
C THR A 13 -0.55 -8.21 9.83
N LEU A 14 0.48 -7.77 9.09
CA LEU A 14 0.32 -6.70 8.10
C LEU A 14 -0.58 -7.14 6.92
N GLN A 15 -0.51 -8.41 6.52
CA GLN A 15 -1.36 -8.96 5.46
C GLN A 15 -2.82 -9.06 5.90
N GLU A 16 -3.08 -9.41 7.16
CA GLU A 16 -4.43 -9.39 7.75
C GLU A 16 -4.99 -7.96 7.80
N ALA A 17 -4.19 -7.00 8.27
CA ALA A 17 -4.57 -5.58 8.26
C ALA A 17 -4.89 -5.10 6.83
N LYS A 18 -4.15 -5.56 5.82
CA LYS A 18 -4.42 -5.25 4.41
C LYS A 18 -5.74 -5.83 3.95
N GLY A 19 -6.08 -7.03 4.40
CA GLY A 19 -7.38 -7.64 4.17
C GLY A 19 -8.52 -6.77 4.71
N SER A 20 -8.42 -6.32 5.95
CA SER A 20 -9.41 -5.41 6.57
C SER A 20 -9.54 -4.10 5.79
N LEU A 21 -8.40 -3.48 5.47
CA LEU A 21 -8.38 -2.21 4.74
C LEU A 21 -9.03 -2.32 3.36
N LEU A 22 -8.85 -3.45 2.66
CA LEU A 22 -9.52 -3.68 1.37
C LEU A 22 -11.04 -3.82 1.51
N MET A 23 -11.53 -4.32 2.64
CA MET A 23 -12.98 -4.33 2.93
C MET A 23 -13.48 -2.89 3.15
N ASP A 24 -12.75 -2.07 3.90
CA ASP A 24 -13.11 -0.66 4.14
C ASP A 24 -13.11 0.14 2.83
N ILE A 25 -12.13 -0.08 1.96
CA ILE A 25 -12.09 0.52 0.61
C ILE A 25 -13.31 0.08 -0.21
N LYS A 26 -13.68 -1.20 -0.15
CA LYS A 26 -14.85 -1.69 -0.88
C LYS A 26 -16.14 -1.06 -0.38
N LEU A 27 -16.32 -0.92 0.94
CA LEU A 27 -17.47 -0.26 1.53
C LEU A 27 -17.53 1.22 1.13
N ASN A 28 -16.39 1.91 1.17
CA ASN A 28 -16.30 3.30 0.77
C ASN A 28 -16.58 3.50 -0.74
N ASN A 29 -16.16 2.56 -1.59
CA ASN A 29 -16.47 2.59 -3.02
C ASN A 29 -17.97 2.42 -3.28
N ALA A 30 -18.64 1.53 -2.55
CA ALA A 30 -20.10 1.38 -2.64
C ALA A 30 -20.83 2.67 -2.26
N LEU A 31 -20.40 3.33 -1.17
CA LEU A 31 -20.92 4.65 -0.80
C LEU A 31 -20.65 5.70 -1.90
N GLY A 32 -19.47 5.64 -2.53
CA GLY A 32 -19.13 6.50 -3.67
C GLY A 32 -20.05 6.30 -4.89
N GLU A 33 -20.47 5.07 -5.16
CA GLU A 33 -21.42 4.75 -6.23
C GLU A 33 -22.83 5.29 -5.91
N GLU A 34 -23.28 5.19 -4.66
CA GLU A 34 -24.56 5.77 -4.20
C GLU A 34 -24.55 7.30 -4.32
N VAL A 35 -23.47 7.94 -3.86
CA VAL A 35 -23.27 9.39 -4.00
C VAL A 35 -23.26 9.81 -5.47
N GLU A 36 -22.56 9.08 -6.34
CA GLU A 36 -22.54 9.37 -7.77
C GLU A 36 -23.93 9.22 -8.41
N ALA A 37 -24.75 8.27 -7.94
CA ALA A 37 -26.12 8.11 -8.41
C ALA A 37 -26.99 9.34 -8.04
N TRP A 38 -26.95 9.81 -6.79
CA TRP A 38 -27.68 11.03 -6.39
C TRP A 38 -27.25 12.25 -7.19
N ILE A 39 -25.94 12.42 -7.39
CA ILE A 39 -25.39 13.54 -8.17
C ILE A 39 -25.84 13.45 -9.63
N SER A 40 -25.86 12.26 -10.21
CA SER A 40 -26.27 12.04 -11.59
C SER A 40 -27.77 12.28 -11.82
N GLU A 41 -28.60 12.02 -10.81
CA GLU A 41 -30.05 12.23 -10.86
C GLU A 41 -30.44 13.70 -10.63
N LEU A 42 -29.76 14.39 -9.71
CA LEU A 42 -30.18 15.70 -9.22
C LEU A 42 -29.44 16.89 -9.84
N CYS A 43 -28.18 16.71 -10.25
CA CYS A 43 -27.32 17.80 -10.68
C CYS A 43 -27.31 17.99 -12.21
N LYS A 44 -26.87 19.17 -12.65
CA LYS A 44 -26.71 19.47 -14.08
C LYS A 44 -25.46 18.79 -14.66
N PRO A 45 -25.40 18.52 -15.98
CA PRO A 45 -24.24 17.87 -16.59
C PRO A 45 -22.89 18.52 -16.29
N ASN A 46 -22.83 19.85 -16.29
CA ASN A 46 -21.62 20.62 -15.99
C ASN A 46 -21.19 20.54 -14.51
N GLU A 47 -22.09 20.24 -13.59
CA GLU A 47 -21.82 20.05 -12.16
C GLU A 47 -21.33 18.62 -11.90
N ILE A 48 -21.93 17.65 -12.58
CA ILE A 48 -21.48 16.24 -12.60
C ILE A 48 -20.03 16.18 -13.10
N ASP A 49 -19.70 16.89 -14.19
CA ASP A 49 -18.34 16.93 -14.72
C ASP A 49 -17.34 17.50 -13.71
N LYS A 50 -17.71 18.57 -12.99
CA LYS A 50 -16.87 19.15 -11.93
C LYS A 50 -16.59 18.15 -10.81
N TYR A 51 -17.62 17.42 -10.37
CA TYR A 51 -17.50 16.35 -9.37
C TYR A 51 -16.56 15.24 -9.85
N LYS A 52 -16.79 14.70 -11.06
CA LYS A 52 -15.97 13.63 -11.64
C LYS A 52 -14.51 14.04 -11.78
N MET A 53 -14.26 15.24 -12.28
CA MET A 53 -12.91 15.77 -12.35
C MET A 53 -12.30 15.92 -10.94
N PHE A 54 -13.05 16.41 -9.95
CA PHE A 54 -12.54 16.56 -8.58
C PHE A 54 -12.14 15.21 -7.96
N ILE A 55 -13.03 14.22 -8.00
CA ILE A 55 -12.77 12.89 -7.46
C ILE A 55 -11.59 12.22 -8.17
N GLY A 56 -11.51 12.34 -9.50
CA GLY A 56 -10.41 11.79 -10.28
C GLY A 56 -9.06 12.48 -10.01
N ASP A 57 -9.06 13.78 -9.71
CA ASP A 57 -7.84 14.53 -9.40
C ASP A 57 -7.37 14.29 -7.96
N LEU A 58 -8.29 14.03 -7.02
CA LEU A 58 -7.96 13.68 -5.64
C LEU A 58 -7.04 12.46 -5.57
N ASP A 59 -7.41 11.37 -6.23
CA ASP A 59 -6.61 10.13 -6.23
C ASP A 59 -5.23 10.35 -6.84
N LYS A 60 -5.16 11.09 -7.95
CA LYS A 60 -3.91 11.36 -8.67
C LYS A 60 -2.95 12.20 -7.84
N VAL A 61 -3.45 13.28 -7.24
CA VAL A 61 -2.61 14.20 -6.45
C VAL A 61 -2.11 13.53 -5.18
N VAL A 62 -2.95 12.76 -4.48
CA VAL A 62 -2.53 12.01 -3.29
C VAL A 62 -1.45 10.98 -3.65
N ASN A 63 -1.65 10.19 -4.72
CA ASN A 63 -0.63 9.24 -5.19
C ASN A 63 0.69 9.92 -5.60
N LEU A 64 0.61 11.07 -6.26
CA LEU A 64 1.78 11.85 -6.66
C LEU A 64 2.56 12.33 -5.43
N LEU A 65 1.87 12.91 -4.45
CA LEU A 65 2.48 13.37 -3.19
C LEU A 65 3.17 12.23 -2.44
N LEU A 66 2.50 11.09 -2.27
CA LEU A 66 3.09 9.92 -1.59
C LEU A 66 4.33 9.41 -2.33
N SER A 67 4.28 9.34 -3.66
CA SER A 67 5.42 8.93 -4.50
C SER A 67 6.60 9.89 -4.42
N LEU A 68 6.36 11.20 -4.40
CA LEU A 68 7.39 12.22 -4.23
C LEU A 68 8.00 12.18 -2.83
N SER A 69 7.18 12.17 -1.79
CA SER A 69 7.62 12.04 -0.39
C SER A 69 8.49 10.80 -0.19
N GLY A 70 8.05 9.64 -0.70
CA GLY A 70 8.82 8.40 -0.59
C GLY A 70 10.15 8.44 -1.36
N ARG A 71 10.20 9.05 -2.54
CA ARG A 71 11.46 9.24 -3.29
C ARG A 71 12.41 10.20 -2.60
N LEU A 72 11.89 11.31 -2.07
CA LEU A 72 12.67 12.31 -1.35
C LEU A 72 13.28 11.70 -0.08
N ALA A 73 12.47 11.02 0.74
CA ALA A 73 12.94 10.34 1.94
C ALA A 73 14.04 9.31 1.65
N ARG A 74 13.95 8.55 0.55
CA ARG A 74 15.02 7.63 0.15
C ARG A 74 16.31 8.37 -0.21
N VAL A 75 16.24 9.47 -0.94
CA VAL A 75 17.43 10.28 -1.28
C VAL A 75 18.03 10.90 -0.02
N GLU A 76 17.22 11.39 0.91
CA GLU A 76 17.66 11.96 2.19
C GLU A 76 18.32 10.91 3.09
N ASN A 77 17.78 9.69 3.14
CA ASN A 77 18.38 8.58 3.87
C ASN A 77 19.75 8.20 3.30
N VAL A 78 19.88 8.13 1.97
CA VAL A 78 21.16 7.86 1.31
C VAL A 78 22.15 8.98 1.62
N LEU A 79 21.76 10.25 1.45
CA LEU A 79 22.61 11.41 1.76
C LEU A 79 23.10 11.42 3.21
N SER A 80 22.23 11.10 4.16
CA SER A 80 22.56 11.06 5.59
C SER A 80 23.48 9.89 5.95
N GLY A 81 23.47 8.82 5.15
CA GLY A 81 24.32 7.64 5.33
C GLY A 81 25.67 7.70 4.59
N LEU A 82 25.96 8.76 3.83
CA LEU A 82 27.24 8.90 3.13
C LEU A 82 28.40 9.16 4.10
N GLY A 83 29.31 8.18 4.22
CA GLY A 83 30.57 8.32 4.97
C GLY A 83 31.52 9.35 4.34
N GLU A 84 32.47 9.88 5.11
CA GLU A 84 33.40 10.95 4.66
C GLU A 84 34.11 10.64 3.34
N ASP A 85 34.35 9.37 3.04
CA ASP A 85 35.02 8.86 1.82
C ASP A 85 34.20 8.98 0.52
N ALA A 86 32.90 9.32 0.60
CA ALA A 86 32.08 9.47 -0.61
C ALA A 86 32.59 10.61 -1.50
N SER A 87 32.65 10.36 -2.82
CA SER A 87 33.14 11.36 -3.78
C SER A 87 32.29 12.63 -3.74
N ASN A 88 32.94 13.78 -3.94
CA ASN A 88 32.26 15.07 -3.99
C ASN A 88 31.24 15.13 -5.13
N GLU A 89 31.52 14.44 -6.25
CA GLU A 89 30.63 14.31 -7.39
C GLU A 89 29.35 13.52 -7.05
N GLU A 90 29.47 12.42 -6.30
CA GLU A 90 28.31 11.63 -5.84
C GLU A 90 27.42 12.43 -4.89
N ARG A 91 28.03 13.11 -3.91
CA ARG A 91 27.34 14.01 -2.99
C ARG A 91 26.61 15.14 -3.72
N SER A 92 27.28 15.79 -4.67
CA SER A 92 26.70 16.87 -5.45
C SER A 92 25.52 16.38 -6.30
N SER A 93 25.65 15.22 -6.94
CA SER A 93 24.59 14.60 -7.76
C SER A 93 23.33 14.30 -6.94
N LEU A 94 23.49 13.67 -5.76
CA LEU A 94 22.37 13.37 -4.87
C LEU A 94 21.72 14.64 -4.31
N ASN A 95 22.51 15.68 -4.02
CA ASN A 95 21.98 16.95 -3.54
C ASN A 95 21.14 17.67 -4.62
N GLU A 96 21.58 17.64 -5.88
CA GLU A 96 20.78 18.18 -7.00
C GLU A 96 19.50 17.39 -7.19
N LYS A 97 19.55 16.06 -7.10
CA LYS A 97 18.36 15.20 -7.14
C LYS A 97 17.39 15.51 -6.01
N ARG A 98 17.89 15.73 -4.79
CA ARG A 98 17.07 16.16 -3.64
C ARG A 98 16.38 17.49 -3.93
N LYS A 99 17.11 18.47 -4.47
CA LYS A 99 16.57 19.79 -4.81
C LYS A 99 15.45 19.70 -5.84
N VAL A 100 15.65 18.92 -6.91
CA VAL A 100 14.61 18.69 -7.94
C VAL A 100 13.37 18.00 -7.35
N LEU A 101 13.56 16.96 -6.54
CA LEU A 101 12.44 16.25 -5.89
C LEU A 101 11.68 17.14 -4.90
N ALA A 102 12.38 17.99 -4.15
CA ALA A 102 11.77 18.95 -3.24
C ALA A 102 10.94 20.01 -3.99
N ALA A 103 11.44 20.52 -5.12
CA ALA A 103 10.68 21.44 -5.97
C ALA A 103 9.41 20.77 -6.52
N GLN A 104 9.53 19.53 -7.05
CA GLN A 104 8.37 18.76 -7.52
C GLN A 104 7.35 18.47 -6.40
N HIS A 105 7.82 18.26 -5.16
CA HIS A 105 6.96 18.06 -4.01
C HIS A 105 6.14 19.31 -3.69
N GLU A 106 6.77 20.49 -3.76
CA GLU A 106 6.07 21.75 -3.59
C GLU A 106 5.05 22.00 -4.72
N ASP A 107 5.41 21.73 -5.98
CA ASP A 107 4.46 21.80 -7.10
C ASP A 107 3.24 20.88 -6.87
N ALA A 108 3.47 19.65 -6.38
CA ALA A 108 2.40 18.71 -6.04
C ALA A 108 1.54 19.17 -4.86
N ARG A 109 2.13 19.92 -3.91
CA ARG A 109 1.41 20.54 -2.80
C ARG A 109 0.48 21.65 -3.30
N GLU A 110 0.93 22.48 -4.22
CA GLU A 110 0.06 23.48 -4.87
C GLU A 110 -1.11 22.82 -5.62
N LEU A 111 -0.86 21.70 -6.31
CA LEU A 111 -1.92 20.89 -6.91
C LEU A 111 -2.94 20.38 -5.88
N LYS A 112 -2.49 20.00 -4.68
CA LYS A 112 -3.38 19.59 -3.59
C LYS A 112 -4.26 20.75 -3.10
N GLU A 113 -3.69 21.94 -2.95
CA GLU A 113 -4.48 23.12 -2.59
C GLU A 113 -5.51 23.48 -3.66
N ASN A 114 -5.17 23.30 -4.94
CA ASN A 114 -6.12 23.45 -6.05
C ASN A 114 -7.27 22.45 -5.97
N VAL A 115 -6.98 21.18 -5.67
CA VAL A 115 -8.00 20.13 -5.44
C VAL A 115 -8.88 20.49 -4.23
N ASP A 116 -8.31 21.01 -3.15
CA ASP A 116 -9.04 21.38 -1.92
C ASP A 116 -9.95 22.59 -2.12
N ARG A 117 -9.56 23.52 -2.99
CA ARG A 117 -10.45 24.61 -3.44
C ARG A 117 -11.61 24.05 -4.26
N ARG A 118 -11.34 23.11 -5.17
CA ARG A 118 -12.38 22.47 -5.98
C ARG A 118 -13.33 21.61 -5.14
N GLN A 119 -12.83 20.92 -4.12
CA GLN A 119 -13.64 20.18 -3.16
C GLN A 119 -14.70 21.08 -2.51
N ARG A 120 -14.29 22.27 -2.05
CA ARG A 120 -15.20 23.26 -1.45
C ARG A 120 -16.27 23.72 -2.44
N VAL A 121 -15.88 24.05 -3.66
CA VAL A 121 -16.83 24.45 -4.72
C VAL A 121 -17.83 23.33 -5.02
N VAL A 122 -17.37 22.08 -5.12
CA VAL A 122 -18.27 20.93 -5.35
C VAL A 122 -19.20 20.74 -4.15
N LEU A 123 -18.69 20.82 -2.93
CA LEU A 123 -19.51 20.73 -1.71
C LEU A 123 -20.60 21.81 -1.70
N ASP A 124 -20.26 23.06 -1.99
CA ASP A 124 -21.20 24.18 -2.03
C ASP A 124 -22.29 23.95 -3.09
N ILE A 125 -21.94 23.41 -4.27
CA ILE A 125 -22.91 23.03 -5.30
C ILE A 125 -23.85 21.95 -4.76
N LEU A 126 -23.30 20.86 -4.24
CA LEU A 126 -24.07 19.70 -3.78
C LEU A 126 -25.01 20.02 -2.61
N ALA A 127 -24.63 20.97 -1.75
CA ALA A 127 -25.47 21.43 -0.65
C ALA A 127 -26.81 22.06 -1.09
N HIS A 128 -26.95 22.46 -2.36
CA HIS A 128 -28.21 22.97 -2.91
C HIS A 128 -29.15 21.87 -3.41
N TYR A 129 -28.64 20.64 -3.58
CA TYR A 129 -29.36 19.52 -4.18
C TYR A 129 -29.61 18.38 -3.19
N LEU A 130 -28.65 18.10 -2.32
CA LEU A 130 -28.67 16.96 -1.40
C LEU A 130 -29.30 17.31 -0.05
N SER A 131 -29.88 16.31 0.61
CA SER A 131 -30.28 16.42 2.01
C SER A 131 -29.05 16.51 2.94
N GLU A 132 -29.27 16.90 4.20
CA GLU A 132 -28.18 16.96 5.18
C GLU A 132 -27.50 15.60 5.39
N GLU A 133 -28.28 14.51 5.42
CA GLU A 133 -27.78 13.14 5.54
C GLU A 133 -26.93 12.74 4.32
N GLN A 134 -27.43 12.96 3.11
CA GLN A 134 -26.69 12.69 1.87
C GLN A 134 -25.40 13.52 1.76
N LEU A 135 -25.43 14.76 2.25
CA LEU A 135 -24.26 15.63 2.25
C LEU A 135 -23.21 15.15 3.27
N GLN A 136 -23.64 14.64 4.44
CA GLN A 136 -22.74 14.02 5.41
C GLN A 136 -22.09 12.76 4.84
N ASP A 137 -22.86 11.92 4.13
CA ASP A 137 -22.35 10.73 3.45
C ASP A 137 -21.33 11.08 2.36
N TYR A 138 -21.60 12.10 1.55
CA TYR A 138 -20.63 12.63 0.58
C TYR A 138 -19.33 13.10 1.24
N GLN A 139 -19.43 13.88 2.33
CA GLN A 139 -18.25 14.36 3.06
C GLN A 139 -17.45 13.20 3.66
N HIS A 140 -18.14 12.22 4.24
CA HIS A 140 -17.54 11.01 4.77
C HIS A 140 -16.80 10.24 3.68
N PHE A 141 -17.46 9.97 2.55
CA PHE A 141 -16.88 9.31 1.39
C PHE A 141 -15.58 9.98 0.91
N VAL A 142 -15.60 11.29 0.69
CA VAL A 142 -14.44 12.04 0.18
C VAL A 142 -13.29 12.00 1.19
N LYS A 143 -13.58 12.21 2.48
CA LYS A 143 -12.58 12.15 3.54
C LYS A 143 -11.94 10.76 3.59
N MET A 144 -12.77 9.74 3.69
CA MET A 144 -12.34 8.35 3.85
C MET A 144 -11.57 7.85 2.62
N LYS A 145 -11.98 8.25 1.41
CA LYS A 145 -11.26 7.94 0.18
C LYS A 145 -9.78 8.33 0.22
N SER A 146 -9.48 9.54 0.70
CA SER A 146 -8.09 9.99 0.84
C SER A 146 -7.33 9.28 1.96
N THR A 147 -7.98 9.05 3.11
CA THR A 147 -7.39 8.35 4.27
C THR A 147 -7.02 6.92 3.92
N LEU A 148 -7.97 6.15 3.37
CA LEU A 148 -7.77 4.75 3.00
C LEU A 148 -6.68 4.58 1.93
N LEU A 149 -6.59 5.53 0.99
CA LEU A 149 -5.54 5.52 -0.03
C LEU A 149 -4.14 5.70 0.58
N ILE A 150 -3.99 6.61 1.55
CA ILE A 150 -2.73 6.83 2.27
C ILE A 150 -2.37 5.58 3.09
N GLU A 151 -3.32 5.06 3.87
CA GLU A 151 -3.12 3.85 4.69
C GLU A 151 -2.75 2.64 3.82
N GLN A 152 -3.38 2.49 2.66
CA GLN A 152 -3.07 1.42 1.71
C GLN A 152 -1.62 1.51 1.23
N ARG A 153 -1.18 2.70 0.86
CA ARG A 153 0.20 2.94 0.42
C ARG A 153 1.22 2.68 1.52
N GLU A 154 0.97 3.18 2.72
CA GLU A 154 1.86 2.93 3.86
C GLU A 154 1.96 1.45 4.20
N LEU A 155 0.85 0.73 4.15
CA LEU A 155 0.81 -0.69 4.45
C LEU A 155 1.52 -1.51 3.36
N ASP A 156 1.30 -1.18 2.09
CA ASP A 156 2.02 -1.79 0.96
C ASP A 156 3.53 -1.59 1.07
N ASP A 157 3.98 -0.38 1.42
CA ASP A 157 5.40 -0.07 1.61
C ASP A 157 6.00 -0.85 2.79
N LYS A 158 5.28 -0.96 3.93
CA LYS A 158 5.70 -1.77 5.09
C LYS A 158 5.80 -3.26 4.76
N ILE A 159 4.82 -3.80 4.04
CA ILE A 159 4.83 -5.21 3.60
C ILE A 159 6.00 -5.45 2.67
N LYS A 160 6.19 -4.59 1.66
CA LYS A 160 7.28 -4.72 0.69
C LYS A 160 8.65 -4.69 1.37
N LEU A 161 8.86 -3.72 2.27
CA LEU A 161 10.09 -3.64 3.05
C LEU A 161 10.33 -4.91 3.89
N GLY A 162 9.29 -5.41 4.57
CA GLY A 162 9.41 -6.63 5.37
C GLY A 162 9.74 -7.86 4.50
N GLN A 163 9.14 -7.96 3.32
CA GLN A 163 9.44 -9.04 2.36
C GLN A 163 10.88 -8.97 1.86
N GLU A 164 11.37 -7.78 1.52
CA GLU A 164 12.76 -7.56 1.11
C GLU A 164 13.73 -7.91 2.26
N GLN A 165 13.41 -7.54 3.50
CA GLN A 165 14.22 -7.89 4.68
C GLN A 165 14.30 -9.40 4.90
N VAL A 166 13.17 -10.12 4.81
CA VAL A 166 13.15 -11.58 4.94
C VAL A 166 13.96 -12.23 3.81
N LYS A 167 13.81 -11.77 2.56
CA LYS A 167 14.57 -12.28 1.41
C LYS A 167 16.07 -12.13 1.61
N CYS A 168 16.55 -10.93 1.95
CA CYS A 168 17.97 -10.68 2.20
C CYS A 168 18.52 -11.55 3.34
N LEU A 169 17.75 -11.74 4.40
CA LEU A 169 18.16 -12.60 5.51
C LEU A 169 18.28 -14.06 5.08
N LEU A 170 17.34 -14.58 4.28
CA LEU A 170 17.39 -15.95 3.78
C LEU A 170 18.58 -16.19 2.85
N GLU A 171 18.87 -15.25 1.94
CA GLU A 171 20.02 -15.32 1.04
C GLU A 171 21.38 -15.26 1.77
N SER A 172 21.41 -14.65 2.96
CA SER A 172 22.63 -14.57 3.79
C SER A 172 22.90 -15.82 4.62
N LEU A 173 21.96 -16.77 4.68
CA LEU A 173 22.13 -17.99 5.47
C LEU A 173 23.05 -19.00 4.75
N PRO A 174 23.94 -19.69 5.48
CA PRO A 174 24.72 -20.80 4.93
C PRO A 174 23.80 -21.91 4.39
N SER A 175 24.20 -22.59 3.32
CA SER A 175 23.46 -23.71 2.70
C SER A 175 23.12 -24.86 3.67
N ASP A 176 23.88 -24.98 4.77
CA ASP A 176 23.72 -25.99 5.82
C ASP A 176 22.86 -25.51 7.00
N PHE A 177 22.21 -24.35 6.89
CA PHE A 177 21.39 -23.80 7.97
C PHE A 177 20.08 -24.56 8.11
N VAL A 178 20.00 -25.39 9.16
CA VAL A 178 18.75 -26.04 9.58
C VAL A 178 18.05 -25.15 10.62
N PRO A 179 16.87 -24.57 10.33
CA PRO A 179 16.13 -23.80 11.31
C PRO A 179 15.75 -24.68 12.51
N LYS A 180 16.03 -24.22 13.73
CA LYS A 180 15.76 -24.93 14.99
C LYS A 180 14.25 -25.06 15.32
N ALA A 181 13.40 -24.39 14.56
CA ALA A 181 11.95 -24.52 14.57
C ALA A 181 11.53 -25.04 13.20
N GLY A 182 10.73 -26.12 13.17
CA GLY A 182 10.29 -26.79 11.94
C GLY A 182 9.78 -25.82 10.87
N ALA A 183 10.01 -26.19 9.61
CA ALA A 183 9.60 -25.53 8.37
C ALA A 183 9.19 -24.05 8.52
N LEU A 184 10.09 -23.13 8.18
CA LEU A 184 9.77 -21.71 8.06
C LEU A 184 8.54 -21.55 7.15
N ALA A 185 7.38 -21.24 7.74
CA ALA A 185 6.17 -20.94 7.00
C ALA A 185 6.38 -19.60 6.29
N LEU A 186 6.75 -19.63 5.00
CA LEU A 186 6.96 -18.44 4.22
C LEU A 186 5.64 -17.96 3.62
N PRO A 187 5.39 -16.64 3.56
CA PRO A 187 4.21 -16.11 2.88
C PRO A 187 4.21 -16.48 1.39
N PRO A 188 3.03 -16.65 0.75
CA PRO A 188 2.90 -17.17 -0.61
C PRO A 188 3.73 -16.43 -1.69
N GLY A 189 3.99 -15.14 -1.49
CA GLY A 189 4.79 -14.32 -2.41
C GLY A 189 6.30 -14.60 -2.40
N LEU A 190 6.84 -15.24 -1.36
CA LEU A 190 8.26 -15.58 -1.23
C LEU A 190 8.57 -17.04 -1.60
N ALA A 191 7.56 -17.92 -1.61
CA ALA A 191 7.72 -19.34 -1.92
C ALA A 191 8.01 -19.60 -3.41
N GLY A 192 7.54 -18.72 -4.31
CA GLY A 192 7.73 -18.87 -5.76
C GLY A 192 9.16 -18.65 -6.24
N ASP A 193 9.95 -17.81 -5.54
CA ASP A 193 11.32 -17.42 -5.96
C ASP A 193 12.39 -18.39 -5.45
N LEU A 194 12.16 -19.08 -4.33
CA LEU A 194 13.13 -20.00 -3.72
C LEU A 194 13.14 -21.39 -4.38
N THR A 195 12.12 -21.76 -5.14
CA THR A 195 12.08 -23.05 -5.85
C THR A 195 13.03 -23.12 -7.04
N ALA A 196 13.61 -22.00 -7.48
CA ALA A 196 14.60 -21.95 -8.55
C ALA A 196 16.04 -22.25 -8.09
N VAL A 197 16.34 -22.16 -6.78
CA VAL A 197 17.69 -22.37 -6.24
C VAL A 197 17.64 -23.35 -5.08
N GLY A 198 17.70 -24.65 -5.41
CA GLY A 198 17.92 -25.72 -4.44
C GLY A 198 16.65 -26.51 -4.12
N GLY A 199 16.60 -27.74 -4.63
CA GLY A 199 15.48 -28.65 -4.45
C GLY A 199 15.20 -28.96 -2.98
N TRP A 200 14.02 -28.54 -2.50
CA TRP A 200 13.37 -29.10 -1.33
C TRP A 200 12.21 -29.96 -1.79
N THR A 201 12.37 -31.27 -1.67
CA THR A 201 11.27 -32.23 -1.83
C THR A 201 10.37 -32.16 -0.60
N VAL A 202 9.09 -31.80 -0.82
CA VAL A 202 8.03 -31.91 0.20
C VAL A 202 7.81 -33.39 0.50
N GLY A 203 8.30 -33.85 1.66
CA GLY A 203 8.01 -35.18 2.19
C GLY A 203 6.64 -35.18 2.87
N GLY A 204 5.65 -35.81 2.24
CA GLY A 204 4.42 -36.23 2.90
C GLY A 204 4.59 -37.57 3.63
N PRO A 205 3.97 -37.74 4.80
CA PRO A 205 3.46 -39.07 5.18
C PRO A 205 2.07 -38.94 5.86
N ASN A 206 1.16 -39.92 5.90
CA ASN A 206 1.26 -41.36 5.72
C ASN A 206 -0.16 -41.93 5.55
N GLU A 207 -0.35 -42.86 4.61
CA GLU A 207 -1.50 -43.77 4.61
C GLU A 207 -1.47 -44.64 5.87
N LYS A 208 -2.56 -44.67 6.64
CA LYS A 208 -2.78 -45.71 7.66
C LYS A 208 -3.72 -46.78 7.12
N THR A 209 -3.10 -47.90 6.80
CA THR A 209 -3.67 -49.22 6.60
C THR A 209 -4.52 -49.64 7.81
N THR A 210 -5.78 -50.03 7.61
CA THR A 210 -6.60 -50.76 8.59
C THR A 210 -6.64 -52.25 8.22
N PRO A 211 -6.47 -53.18 9.17
CA PRO A 211 -6.47 -54.61 8.86
C PRO A 211 -7.89 -55.18 8.80
N SER A 212 -8.09 -56.12 7.89
CA SER A 212 -9.29 -56.95 7.75
C SER A 212 -9.47 -57.89 8.95
N LEU A 213 -10.72 -58.10 9.37
CA LEU A 213 -11.14 -59.29 10.12
C LEU A 213 -12.35 -59.93 9.42
N ASN A 214 -12.18 -61.20 9.04
CA ASN A 214 -13.18 -62.13 8.54
C ASN A 214 -14.38 -62.28 9.49
N THR A 215 -15.54 -62.70 8.98
CA THR A 215 -16.06 -64.10 9.08
C THR A 215 -17.54 -64.17 8.64
N MET A 216 -17.81 -65.14 7.73
CA MET A 216 -19.07 -65.83 7.37
C MET A 216 -20.33 -65.04 7.05
#